data_AF-A0ABD2HWJ9-F1
#
_entry.id   AF-A0ABD2HWJ9-F1
#
_cell.length_a   1.000
_cell.length_b   1.000
_cell.length_c   1.000
_cell.angle_alpha   90.00
_cell.angle_beta   90.00
_cell.angle_gamma   90.00
#
_symmetry.space_group_name_H-M   'P 1'
#
loop_
_entity.id
_entity.type
_entity.pdbx_description
1 polymer ?
#
loop_
_entity_poly.entity_id
_entity_poly.type
_entity_poly.pdbx_seq_one_letter_code
_entity_poly.pdbx_strand_id
1 'polypeptide(L)'
;MAKRRIRRENDPSDDALEMSCEAIRSRNRFWHPGNGTESAKREGNAKEEEEEEWHHGNYSLAQIRAVYKDYVLLEMELASTFSPLNWYCYVVDSSSNALFKRRLRTLANCFPNVFIGDERKMESSGMGMMEATLDCFGRLTTAQRKWEYVSLLQNHDMAIKTRVQMAQIFTWMEGANDVDILPPGGRVGNIAAMDWSFKALNLFKNDSRNSAATEHGFPAHLLLSKGYFQVSLSRAMVEFIQRELNLTELVRRLNLIGYGRDEILLTTLHSADQLNAPGGFTQTCFSRKGGGRTNHLTRESLWMPNPSCASGHSFHSICMFGIEDLPQLATFPHLFVNKFLPSFDFGAALCMYERMFNMTHLNTGGEQLDKMEALVNKSVVEQLPNVKFQRFKRDMLLRNKNNKQQKRGVGEKQLTFEEVMGFQCEE
;
A
#
# COMPACT_ATOMS: atom_id res chain seq x y z
N MET A 1 8.25 -35.11 -13.23
CA MET A 1 9.59 -34.85 -12.66
C MET A 1 9.41 -34.03 -11.40
N ALA A 2 9.97 -34.45 -10.26
CA ALA A 2 10.02 -33.60 -9.07
C ALA A 2 10.89 -32.38 -9.39
N LYS A 3 10.30 -31.19 -9.41
CA LYS A 3 11.03 -29.95 -9.69
C LYS A 3 11.91 -29.63 -8.49
N ARG A 4 13.21 -29.49 -8.71
CA ARG A 4 14.17 -29.17 -7.64
C ARG A 4 13.99 -27.70 -7.26
N ARG A 5 13.33 -27.45 -6.12
CA ARG A 5 13.17 -26.10 -5.56
C ARG A 5 14.35 -25.77 -4.66
N ILE A 6 14.83 -24.53 -4.74
CA ILE A 6 15.79 -24.02 -3.77
C ILE A 6 14.97 -23.55 -2.57
N ARG A 7 15.18 -24.16 -1.40
CA ARG A 7 14.49 -23.79 -0.17
C ARG A 7 15.48 -23.15 0.79
N ARG A 8 15.05 -22.09 1.46
CA ARG A 8 15.80 -21.43 2.54
C ARG A 8 14.90 -21.41 3.78
N GLU A 9 15.12 -22.37 4.68
CA GLU A 9 14.43 -22.47 5.96
C GLU A 9 15.45 -22.87 7.02
N ASN A 10 15.61 -22.04 8.06
CA ASN A 10 16.62 -22.24 9.11
C ASN A 10 18.02 -22.55 8.53
N ASP A 11 18.41 -21.85 7.47
CA ASP A 11 19.69 -22.06 6.80
C ASP A 11 20.82 -21.70 7.78
N PRO A 12 21.72 -22.64 8.15
CA PRO A 12 22.78 -22.35 9.12
C PRO A 12 23.73 -21.22 8.66
N SER A 13 23.83 -20.98 7.35
CA SER A 13 24.58 -19.84 6.81
C SER A 13 23.93 -18.51 7.16
N ASP A 14 22.62 -18.49 7.41
CA ASP A 14 21.94 -17.31 7.91
C ASP A 14 22.52 -16.91 9.25
N ASP A 15 22.81 -17.81 10.19
CA ASP A 15 23.32 -17.44 11.53
C ASP A 15 24.66 -16.69 11.48
N ALA A 16 25.50 -17.01 10.50
CA ALA A 16 26.80 -16.37 10.27
C ALA A 16 26.75 -15.16 9.31
N LEU A 17 25.56 -14.72 8.89
CA LEU A 17 25.41 -13.59 7.96
C LEU A 17 26.08 -12.32 8.50
N GLU A 18 27.04 -11.79 7.74
CA GLU A 18 27.76 -10.56 8.10
C GLU A 18 26.80 -9.35 8.12
N MET A 19 26.80 -8.55 9.19
CA MET A 19 25.84 -7.45 9.36
C MET A 19 26.49 -6.08 9.36
N SER A 20 27.72 -5.94 8.85
CA SER A 20 28.30 -4.62 8.61
C SER A 20 27.46 -3.87 7.57
N CYS A 21 27.37 -2.52 7.66
CA CYS A 21 26.62 -1.77 6.66
C CYS A 21 27.19 -1.92 5.25
N GLU A 22 28.51 -2.12 5.14
CA GLU A 22 29.16 -2.46 3.87
C GLU A 22 28.67 -3.79 3.31
N ALA A 23 28.63 -4.85 4.13
CA ALA A 23 28.13 -6.16 3.70
C ALA A 23 26.64 -6.14 3.33
N ILE A 24 25.81 -5.43 4.10
CA ILE A 24 24.37 -5.28 3.80
C ILE A 24 24.17 -4.58 2.46
N ARG A 25 24.88 -3.47 2.23
CA ARG A 25 24.79 -2.69 1.00
C ARG A 25 25.30 -3.44 -0.22
N SER A 26 26.38 -4.19 -0.08
CA SER A 26 26.99 -4.93 -1.19
C SER A 26 26.21 -6.20 -1.55
N ARG A 27 25.68 -6.95 -0.57
CA ARG A 27 25.02 -8.25 -0.79
C ARG A 27 23.88 -8.20 -1.80
N ASN A 28 23.02 -7.19 -1.67
CA ASN A 28 21.86 -7.00 -2.54
C ASN A 28 22.01 -5.74 -3.42
N ARG A 29 23.25 -5.35 -3.74
CA ARG A 29 23.58 -4.27 -4.69
C ARG A 29 22.70 -3.03 -4.47
N PHE A 30 22.55 -2.58 -3.22
CA PHE A 30 21.75 -1.41 -2.93
C PHE A 30 22.24 -0.22 -3.77
N TRP A 31 21.30 0.56 -4.30
CA TRP A 31 21.65 1.75 -5.07
C TRP A 31 22.56 2.67 -4.22
N HIS A 32 23.67 3.07 -4.81
CA HIS A 32 24.61 4.04 -4.24
C HIS A 32 25.01 5.05 -5.31
N PRO A 33 25.14 6.34 -4.96
CA PRO A 33 25.57 7.37 -5.91
C PRO A 33 26.90 7.03 -6.63
N GLY A 34 27.77 6.22 -6.01
CA GLY A 34 29.04 5.78 -6.60
C GLY A 34 28.96 4.54 -7.51
N ASN A 35 27.89 3.73 -7.45
CA ASN A 35 27.79 2.47 -8.20
C ASN A 35 27.40 2.67 -9.68
N GLY A 36 26.97 3.86 -10.08
CA GLY A 36 26.59 4.17 -11.46
C GLY A 36 27.77 4.39 -12.43
N THR A 37 29.03 4.28 -11.99
CA THR A 37 30.17 4.85 -12.77
C THR A 37 31.39 3.94 -12.94
N GLU A 38 31.18 2.64 -13.17
CA GLU A 38 32.23 1.81 -13.79
C GLU A 38 31.88 1.33 -15.21
N SER A 39 30.60 1.10 -15.52
CA SER A 39 30.15 0.84 -16.89
C SER A 39 29.93 2.12 -17.72
N ALA A 40 29.52 3.22 -17.08
CA ALA A 40 29.23 4.51 -17.76
C ALA A 40 30.47 5.38 -18.04
N LYS A 41 31.66 5.03 -17.51
CA LYS A 41 32.88 5.83 -17.71
C LYS A 41 33.52 5.69 -19.10
N ARG A 42 32.89 4.98 -20.05
CA ARG A 42 33.44 4.83 -21.40
C ARG A 42 32.95 5.84 -22.42
N GLU A 43 31.88 6.59 -22.17
CA GLU A 43 31.42 7.61 -23.12
C GLU A 43 31.06 8.87 -22.34
N GLY A 44 31.80 9.95 -22.60
CA GLY A 44 31.76 11.16 -21.80
C GLY A 44 30.49 11.96 -22.02
N ASN A 45 29.44 11.70 -21.22
CA ASN A 45 28.26 12.57 -21.17
C ASN A 45 27.56 12.61 -19.80
N ALA A 46 28.34 12.56 -18.71
CA ALA A 46 27.85 12.53 -17.33
C ALA A 46 27.02 13.76 -16.87
N LYS A 47 26.92 14.83 -17.67
CA LYS A 47 26.14 16.03 -17.33
C LYS A 47 24.72 16.04 -17.90
N GLU A 48 24.46 15.34 -18.99
CA GLU A 48 23.11 15.25 -19.58
C GLU A 48 22.33 14.09 -18.94
N GLU A 49 23.01 13.02 -18.51
CA GLU A 49 22.38 11.89 -17.81
C GLU A 49 21.88 12.24 -16.39
N GLU A 50 22.54 13.19 -15.70
CA GLU A 50 22.07 13.70 -14.40
C GLU A 50 20.77 14.51 -14.51
N GLU A 51 20.42 15.02 -15.70
CA GLU A 51 19.20 15.80 -15.93
C GLU A 51 18.01 14.96 -16.44
N GLU A 52 18.23 13.78 -17.04
CA GLU A 52 17.13 12.91 -17.52
C GLU A 52 16.52 11.99 -16.45
N GLU A 53 17.23 11.68 -15.35
CA GLU A 53 16.67 10.96 -14.17
C GLU A 53 15.53 11.77 -13.47
N TRP A 54 15.32 13.02 -13.88
CA TRP A 54 14.46 14.02 -13.22
C TRP A 54 13.00 14.07 -13.66
N HIS A 55 12.58 13.37 -14.72
CA HIS A 55 11.16 13.44 -15.12
C HIS A 55 10.19 12.88 -14.05
N HIS A 56 10.68 12.02 -13.14
CA HIS A 56 10.01 11.60 -11.90
C HIS A 56 10.85 11.79 -10.62
N GLY A 57 11.99 12.49 -10.70
CA GLY A 57 13.01 12.58 -9.64
C GLY A 57 12.55 13.16 -8.30
N ASN A 58 11.35 13.74 -8.21
CA ASN A 58 10.76 14.25 -6.98
C ASN A 58 9.57 13.43 -6.43
N TYR A 59 9.12 12.36 -7.12
CA TYR A 59 7.98 11.57 -6.66
C TYR A 59 8.42 10.51 -5.63
N SER A 60 8.31 10.85 -4.35
CA SER A 60 8.71 9.96 -3.24
C SER A 60 7.56 9.05 -2.80
N LEU A 61 7.88 7.79 -2.53
CA LEU A 61 6.97 6.77 -2.04
C LEU A 61 7.35 6.34 -0.62
N ALA A 62 6.37 5.83 0.11
CA ALA A 62 6.58 5.20 1.40
C ALA A 62 6.10 3.73 1.38
N GLN A 63 6.71 2.90 2.21
CA GLN A 63 6.25 1.52 2.45
C GLN A 63 6.21 1.25 3.95
N ILE A 64 5.14 0.60 4.40
CA ILE A 64 5.03 0.05 5.75
C ILE A 64 4.96 -1.45 5.63
N ARG A 65 5.86 -2.17 6.30
CA ARG A 65 5.88 -3.63 6.25
C ARG A 65 5.75 -4.25 7.63
N ALA A 66 4.70 -5.04 7.83
CA ALA A 66 4.52 -5.88 9.01
C ALA A 66 5.32 -7.18 8.85
N VAL A 67 6.29 -7.40 9.74
CA VAL A 67 7.28 -8.48 9.61
C VAL A 67 7.47 -9.24 10.90
N TYR A 68 7.84 -10.51 10.77
CA TYR A 68 8.10 -11.38 11.90
C TYR A 68 9.24 -12.40 11.70
N LYS A 69 9.71 -12.64 10.45
CA LYS A 69 10.79 -13.59 10.14
C LYS A 69 11.39 -13.38 8.74
N ASP A 70 12.27 -14.30 8.33
CA ASP A 70 12.83 -14.40 6.98
C ASP A 70 13.64 -13.16 6.55
N TYR A 71 14.63 -12.78 7.37
CA TYR A 71 15.45 -11.57 7.18
C TYR A 71 16.03 -11.45 5.76
N VAL A 72 16.58 -12.53 5.19
CA VAL A 72 17.21 -12.49 3.86
C VAL A 72 16.21 -12.11 2.76
N LEU A 73 14.98 -12.62 2.83
CA LEU A 73 13.91 -12.20 1.92
C LEU A 73 13.61 -10.70 2.10
N LEU A 74 13.48 -10.23 3.35
CA LEU A 74 13.15 -8.83 3.61
C LEU A 74 14.24 -7.84 3.20
N GLU A 75 15.52 -8.21 3.34
CA GLU A 75 16.64 -7.40 2.85
C GLU A 75 16.62 -7.32 1.32
N MET A 76 16.34 -8.44 0.65
CA MET A 76 16.20 -8.52 -0.81
C MET A 76 14.99 -7.71 -1.31
N GLU A 77 13.84 -7.77 -0.62
CA GLU A 77 12.66 -6.96 -0.92
C GLU A 77 12.89 -5.46 -0.70
N LEU A 78 13.66 -5.10 0.33
CA LEU A 78 14.04 -3.70 0.50
C LEU A 78 14.88 -3.27 -0.70
N ALA A 79 15.91 -4.03 -1.05
CA ALA A 79 16.78 -3.72 -2.17
C ALA A 79 16.04 -3.62 -3.51
N SER A 80 15.04 -4.48 -3.76
CA SER A 80 14.26 -4.49 -5.02
C SER A 80 13.47 -3.20 -5.27
N THR A 81 13.15 -2.46 -4.21
CA THR A 81 12.40 -1.20 -4.30
C THR A 81 13.12 -0.02 -3.67
N PHE A 82 14.36 -0.20 -3.20
CA PHE A 82 15.11 0.79 -2.45
C PHE A 82 15.42 2.01 -3.31
N SER A 83 15.25 3.18 -2.73
CA SER A 83 15.76 4.41 -3.30
C SER A 83 15.91 5.47 -2.21
N PRO A 84 16.93 6.34 -2.30
CA PRO A 84 17.18 7.38 -1.29
C PRO A 84 16.02 8.38 -1.13
N LEU A 85 15.16 8.52 -2.14
CA LEU A 85 14.02 9.45 -2.10
C LEU A 85 12.82 8.87 -1.34
N ASN A 86 12.72 7.55 -1.19
CA ASN A 86 11.58 6.87 -0.56
C ASN A 86 11.73 6.75 0.96
N TRP A 87 10.67 6.31 1.65
CA TRP A 87 10.67 6.01 3.09
C TRP A 87 10.20 4.59 3.37
N TYR A 88 10.85 3.90 4.31
CA TYR A 88 10.52 2.52 4.67
C TYR A 88 10.35 2.40 6.17
N CYS A 89 9.17 1.97 6.60
CA CYS A 89 8.88 1.68 8.00
C CYS A 89 8.62 0.18 8.18
N TYR A 90 9.36 -0.45 9.07
CA TYR A 90 9.08 -1.83 9.48
C TYR A 90 8.36 -1.83 10.82
N VAL A 91 7.28 -2.60 10.92
CA VAL A 91 6.67 -2.95 12.21
C VAL A 91 6.93 -4.41 12.51
N VAL A 92 7.39 -4.68 13.72
CA VAL A 92 8.03 -5.95 14.07
C VAL A 92 7.22 -6.64 15.15
N ASP A 93 6.93 -7.93 14.95
CA ASP A 93 6.28 -8.73 15.98
C ASP A 93 7.23 -8.87 17.18
N SER A 94 6.77 -8.44 18.35
CA SER A 94 7.52 -8.56 19.60
C SER A 94 7.92 -10.02 19.89
N SER A 95 7.14 -10.99 19.40
CA SER A 95 7.36 -12.43 19.56
C SER A 95 8.43 -12.99 18.61
N SER A 96 8.92 -12.20 17.65
CA SER A 96 9.95 -12.63 16.71
C SER A 96 11.27 -12.98 17.38
N ASN A 97 12.00 -13.90 16.74
CA ASN A 97 13.32 -14.34 17.17
C ASN A 97 14.29 -13.14 17.37
N ALA A 98 15.09 -13.18 18.44
CA ALA A 98 15.99 -12.09 18.81
C ALA A 98 17.07 -11.80 17.74
N LEU A 99 17.58 -12.82 17.04
CA LEU A 99 18.51 -12.67 15.93
C LEU A 99 17.86 -11.91 14.78
N PHE A 100 16.64 -12.30 14.39
CA PHE A 100 15.86 -11.59 13.37
C PHE A 100 15.68 -10.10 13.72
N LYS A 101 15.22 -9.80 14.94
CA LYS A 101 15.02 -8.42 15.39
C LYS A 101 16.33 -7.62 15.38
N ARG A 102 17.43 -8.22 15.85
CA ARG A 102 18.76 -7.58 15.81
C ARG A 102 19.18 -7.25 14.38
N ARG A 103 19.05 -8.19 13.45
CA ARG A 103 19.41 -7.98 12.04
C ARG A 103 18.61 -6.87 11.38
N LEU A 104 17.30 -6.86 11.60
CA LEU A 104 16.44 -5.83 11.04
C LEU A 104 16.78 -4.43 11.59
N ARG A 105 17.10 -4.31 12.88
CA ARG A 105 17.60 -3.04 13.46
C ARG A 105 18.93 -2.62 12.84
N THR A 106 19.86 -3.56 12.63
CA THR A 106 21.12 -3.26 11.96
C THR A 106 20.89 -2.78 10.52
N LEU A 107 19.99 -3.44 9.77
CA LEU A 107 19.57 -3.01 8.43
C LEU A 107 19.05 -1.57 8.44
N ALA A 108 18.10 -1.25 9.33
CA ALA A 108 17.53 0.08 9.44
C ALA A 108 18.60 1.15 9.76
N ASN A 109 19.54 0.85 10.65
CA ASN A 109 20.63 1.78 11.00
C ASN A 109 21.59 2.07 9.83
N CYS A 110 21.61 1.23 8.80
CA CYS A 110 22.45 1.44 7.61
C CYS A 110 21.82 2.39 6.58
N PHE A 111 20.56 2.80 6.73
CA PHE A 111 19.90 3.68 5.76
C PHE A 111 19.13 4.80 6.45
N PRO A 112 19.34 6.08 6.08
CA PRO A 112 18.72 7.22 6.78
C PRO A 112 17.20 7.28 6.62
N ASN A 113 16.66 6.61 5.61
CA ASN A 113 15.26 6.58 5.23
C ASN A 113 14.56 5.25 5.56
N VAL A 114 15.22 4.38 6.32
CA VAL A 114 14.65 3.12 6.84
C VAL A 114 14.55 3.23 8.36
N PHE A 115 13.38 2.94 8.91
CA PHE A 115 13.18 2.99 10.35
C PHE A 115 12.22 1.90 10.81
N ILE A 116 12.26 1.61 12.10
CA ILE A 116 11.43 0.59 12.75
C ILE A 116 10.47 1.30 13.69
N GLY A 117 9.18 0.98 13.57
CA GLY A 117 8.16 1.36 14.54
C GLY A 117 8.31 0.57 15.84
N ASP A 118 7.52 0.90 16.85
CA ASP A 118 7.60 0.20 18.12
C ASP A 118 7.18 -1.27 17.98
N GLU A 119 7.90 -2.18 18.64
CA GLU A 119 7.56 -3.61 18.65
C GLU A 119 6.18 -3.83 19.28
N ARG A 120 5.35 -4.63 18.61
CA ARG A 120 4.03 -5.00 19.12
C ARG A 120 3.79 -6.47 18.93
N LYS A 121 3.02 -7.08 19.84
CA LYS A 121 2.58 -8.46 19.64
C LYS A 121 1.63 -8.49 18.44
N MET A 122 2.01 -9.25 17.42
CA MET A 122 1.18 -9.45 16.23
C MET A 122 0.80 -10.92 16.09
N GLU A 123 -0.39 -11.19 15.56
CA GLU A 123 -0.88 -12.55 15.34
C GLU A 123 -1.53 -12.67 13.96
N SER A 124 -1.61 -13.89 13.42
CA SER A 124 -2.27 -14.17 12.12
C SER A 124 -3.77 -13.84 12.12
N SER A 125 -4.35 -13.60 13.30
CA SER A 125 -5.72 -13.12 13.48
C SER A 125 -5.88 -11.62 13.18
N GLY A 126 -4.82 -10.88 12.89
CA GLY A 126 -4.87 -9.44 12.70
C GLY A 126 -4.56 -8.62 13.95
N MET A 127 -4.33 -9.26 15.10
CA MET A 127 -4.01 -8.57 16.35
C MET A 127 -2.75 -7.72 16.21
N GLY A 128 -2.78 -6.50 16.75
CA GLY A 128 -1.65 -5.58 16.85
C GLY A 128 -1.21 -4.91 15.54
N MET A 129 -1.64 -5.42 14.37
CA MET A 129 -1.23 -4.88 13.06
C MET A 129 -1.77 -3.47 12.81
N MET A 130 -3.01 -3.16 13.25
CA MET A 130 -3.59 -1.82 13.06
C MET A 130 -2.79 -0.76 13.82
N GLU A 131 -2.54 -1.00 15.11
CA GLU A 131 -1.87 -0.03 15.96
C GLU A 131 -0.39 0.12 15.60
N ALA A 132 0.24 -0.96 15.14
CA ALA A 132 1.59 -0.91 14.60
C ALA A 132 1.65 -0.02 13.33
N THR A 133 0.72 -0.21 12.40
CA THR A 133 0.59 0.63 11.20
C THR A 133 0.35 2.10 11.55
N LEU A 134 -0.51 2.38 12.52
CA LEU A 134 -0.77 3.75 12.99
C LEU A 134 0.49 4.41 13.58
N ASP A 135 1.37 3.69 14.27
CA ASP A 135 2.66 4.24 14.71
C ASP A 135 3.54 4.67 13.52
N CYS A 136 3.67 3.80 12.50
CA CYS A 136 4.40 4.16 11.27
C CYS A 136 3.79 5.37 10.54
N PHE A 137 2.47 5.50 10.49
CA PHE A 137 1.81 6.70 9.95
C PHE A 137 2.21 7.96 10.71
N GLY A 138 2.27 7.91 12.04
CA GLY A 138 2.68 9.04 12.88
C GLY A 138 4.12 9.45 12.57
N ARG A 139 5.01 8.46 12.43
CA ARG A 139 6.41 8.69 12.04
C ARG A 139 6.49 9.26 10.62
N LEU A 140 5.72 8.76 9.66
CA LEU A 140 5.77 9.24 8.27
C LEU A 140 5.23 10.67 8.09
N THR A 141 4.37 11.16 8.96
CA THR A 141 3.64 12.44 8.78
C THR A 141 4.35 13.70 9.32
N THR A 142 5.67 13.62 9.50
CA THR A 142 6.54 14.77 9.84
C THR A 142 6.76 15.70 8.64
N ALA A 143 7.09 16.97 8.91
CA ALA A 143 7.32 17.98 7.87
C ALA A 143 8.54 17.65 6.98
N GLN A 144 9.55 16.96 7.53
CA GLN A 144 10.80 16.63 6.85
C GLN A 144 10.65 15.43 5.90
N ARG A 145 9.71 14.53 6.18
CA ARG A 145 9.48 13.32 5.38
C ARG A 145 8.53 13.64 4.24
N LYS A 146 9.07 13.89 3.05
CA LYS A 146 8.30 14.10 1.81
C LYS A 146 8.05 12.77 1.12
N TRP A 147 6.78 12.50 0.79
CA TRP A 147 6.28 11.32 0.09
C TRP A 147 4.82 11.56 -0.32
N GLU A 148 4.34 10.86 -1.35
CA GLU A 148 3.03 11.07 -1.95
C GLU A 148 2.04 9.93 -1.64
N TYR A 149 2.52 8.69 -1.68
CA TYR A 149 1.75 7.48 -1.36
C TYR A 149 2.50 6.54 -0.43
N VAL A 150 1.77 5.84 0.42
CA VAL A 150 2.28 4.75 1.25
C VAL A 150 1.58 3.44 0.93
N SER A 151 2.35 2.37 0.66
CA SER A 151 1.82 1.02 0.50
C SER A 151 2.05 0.19 1.76
N LEU A 152 1.01 -0.55 2.19
CA LEU A 152 1.06 -1.45 3.33
C LEU A 152 1.32 -2.87 2.83
N LEU A 153 2.30 -3.54 3.45
CA LEU A 153 2.83 -4.84 3.04
C LEU A 153 3.00 -5.75 4.25
N GLN A 154 3.05 -7.06 4.00
CA GLN A 154 3.32 -8.11 4.98
C GLN A 154 4.64 -8.84 4.65
N ASN A 155 5.04 -9.77 5.53
CA ASN A 155 6.34 -10.44 5.50
C ASN A 155 6.70 -11.09 4.15
N HIS A 156 5.72 -11.61 3.41
CA HIS A 156 5.93 -12.42 2.20
C HIS A 156 5.40 -11.78 0.92
N ASP A 157 5.14 -10.47 0.96
CA ASP A 157 4.76 -9.68 -0.21
C ASP A 157 6.01 -9.33 -1.02
N MET A 158 5.97 -9.55 -2.34
CA MET A 158 7.07 -9.28 -3.25
C MET A 158 6.68 -8.23 -4.30
N ALA A 159 7.59 -7.30 -4.59
CA ALA A 159 7.37 -6.29 -5.62
C ALA A 159 7.39 -6.91 -7.04
N ILE A 160 6.45 -6.47 -7.88
CA ILE A 160 6.39 -6.84 -9.31
C ILE A 160 6.35 -5.63 -10.26
N LYS A 161 6.53 -4.43 -9.71
CA LYS A 161 6.68 -3.16 -10.41
C LYS A 161 7.86 -2.41 -9.84
N THR A 162 8.60 -1.71 -10.68
CA THR A 162 9.76 -0.92 -10.22
C THR A 162 9.27 0.35 -9.54
N ARG A 163 10.16 1.06 -8.85
CA ARG A 163 9.86 2.38 -8.26
C ARG A 163 9.25 3.33 -9.30
N VAL A 164 9.84 3.43 -10.49
CA VAL A 164 9.37 4.32 -11.58
C VAL A 164 7.94 3.95 -11.99
N GLN A 165 7.68 2.65 -12.20
CA GLN A 165 6.35 2.16 -12.54
C GLN A 165 5.33 2.44 -11.43
N MET A 166 5.69 2.25 -10.16
CA MET A 166 4.81 2.58 -9.02
C MET A 166 4.51 4.08 -8.97
N ALA A 167 5.53 4.93 -9.12
CA ALA A 167 5.37 6.39 -9.14
C ALA A 167 4.46 6.84 -10.30
N GLN A 168 4.61 6.24 -11.48
CA GLN A 168 3.76 6.52 -12.63
C GLN A 168 2.30 6.11 -12.38
N ILE A 169 2.06 4.91 -11.82
CA ILE A 169 0.71 4.46 -11.44
C ILE A 169 0.08 5.44 -10.45
N PHE A 170 0.79 5.81 -9.38
CA PHE A 170 0.27 6.74 -8.38
C PHE A 170 0.04 8.16 -8.92
N THR A 171 0.84 8.59 -9.91
CA THR A 171 0.60 9.84 -10.63
C THR A 171 -0.75 9.80 -11.36
N TRP A 172 -1.08 8.69 -12.03
CA TRP A 172 -2.38 8.53 -12.70
C TRP A 172 -3.56 8.35 -11.75
N MET A 173 -3.30 7.94 -10.50
CA MET A 173 -4.34 7.85 -9.46
C MET A 173 -4.78 9.22 -8.93
N GLU A 174 -3.97 10.27 -9.12
CA GLU A 174 -4.34 11.67 -8.84
C GLU A 174 -4.91 11.91 -7.42
N GLY A 175 -4.36 11.25 -6.41
CA GLY A 175 -4.79 11.39 -5.00
C GLY A 175 -5.89 10.43 -4.56
N ALA A 176 -6.42 9.57 -5.45
CA ALA A 176 -7.28 8.47 -5.05
C ALA A 176 -6.51 7.42 -4.25
N ASN A 177 -7.09 6.89 -3.17
CA ASN A 177 -6.50 5.76 -2.43
C ASN A 177 -6.89 4.44 -3.10
N ASP A 178 -6.02 3.44 -3.06
CA ASP A 178 -6.29 2.08 -3.52
C ASP A 178 -6.57 1.16 -2.33
N VAL A 179 -7.86 0.87 -2.10
CA VAL A 179 -8.35 0.06 -0.99
C VAL A 179 -9.51 -0.78 -1.53
N ASP A 180 -9.44 -2.11 -1.42
CA ASP A 180 -10.57 -2.94 -1.78
C ASP A 180 -11.66 -2.88 -0.71
N ILE A 181 -12.91 -2.97 -1.17
CA ILE A 181 -14.10 -2.91 -0.33
C ILE A 181 -14.95 -4.15 -0.58
N LEU A 182 -15.38 -4.76 0.52
CA LEU A 182 -16.29 -5.87 0.63
C LEU A 182 -17.22 -5.65 1.83
N PRO A 183 -18.40 -6.28 1.85
CA PRO A 183 -19.25 -6.25 3.02
C PRO A 183 -18.51 -6.94 4.17
N PRO A 184 -18.63 -6.43 5.41
CA PRO A 184 -17.90 -7.01 6.55
C PRO A 184 -18.36 -8.43 6.87
N GLY A 185 -19.60 -8.79 6.49
CA GLY A 185 -20.16 -10.13 6.65
C GLY A 185 -20.07 -10.65 8.08
N GLY A 186 -19.85 -11.96 8.23
CA GLY A 186 -19.69 -12.59 9.55
C GLY A 186 -18.45 -12.13 10.35
N ARG A 187 -17.59 -11.28 9.79
CA ARG A 187 -16.34 -10.84 10.44
C ARG A 187 -16.59 -9.95 11.65
N VAL A 188 -17.61 -9.11 11.58
CA VAL A 188 -17.96 -8.16 12.63
C VAL A 188 -18.86 -8.77 13.71
N GLY A 189 -19.50 -9.92 13.44
CA GLY A 189 -20.29 -10.66 14.43
C GLY A 189 -21.14 -9.76 15.34
N ASN A 190 -21.01 -9.93 16.65
CA ASN A 190 -21.78 -9.18 17.65
C ASN A 190 -21.45 -7.68 17.70
N ILE A 191 -20.29 -7.25 17.22
CA ILE A 191 -19.92 -5.82 17.26
C ILE A 191 -20.67 -5.01 16.20
N ALA A 192 -21.29 -5.66 15.21
CA ALA A 192 -22.11 -4.98 14.20
C ALA A 192 -23.25 -4.15 14.82
N ALA A 193 -23.80 -4.59 15.96
CA ALA A 193 -24.90 -3.93 16.66
C ALA A 193 -24.45 -2.79 17.62
N MET A 194 -23.14 -2.53 17.74
CA MET A 194 -22.65 -1.41 18.54
C MET A 194 -23.01 -0.06 17.91
N ASP A 195 -23.05 0.99 18.72
CA ASP A 195 -23.29 2.35 18.24
C ASP A 195 -22.05 2.92 17.53
N TRP A 196 -22.03 2.88 16.20
CA TRP A 196 -20.94 3.41 15.37
C TRP A 196 -21.06 4.89 15.03
N SER A 197 -21.89 5.66 15.77
CA SER A 197 -21.97 7.10 15.58
C SER A 197 -20.64 7.80 15.90
N PHE A 198 -20.34 8.89 15.18
CA PHE A 198 -19.11 9.68 15.40
C PHE A 198 -19.02 10.17 16.85
N LYS A 199 -20.18 10.51 17.45
CA LYS A 199 -20.30 10.86 18.87
C LYS A 199 -19.91 9.72 19.80
N ALA A 200 -20.47 8.53 19.61
CA ALA A 200 -20.15 7.37 20.45
C ALA A 200 -18.69 6.91 20.32
N LEU A 201 -18.08 7.15 19.17
CA LEU A 201 -16.67 6.86 18.90
C LEU A 201 -15.72 7.98 19.33
N ASN A 202 -16.22 9.17 19.67
CA ASN A 202 -15.42 10.38 19.76
C ASN A 202 -14.42 10.52 18.60
N LEU A 203 -14.92 10.33 17.37
CA LEU A 203 -14.10 9.97 16.22
C LEU A 203 -13.16 11.09 15.73
N PHE A 204 -13.60 12.33 15.81
CA PHE A 204 -12.79 13.50 15.48
C PHE A 204 -12.17 14.10 16.73
N LYS A 205 -10.94 14.62 16.59
CA LYS A 205 -10.31 15.42 17.66
C LYS A 205 -11.00 16.75 17.90
N ASN A 206 -11.67 17.28 16.87
CA ASN A 206 -12.54 18.43 17.01
C ASN A 206 -13.97 17.95 17.35
N ASP A 207 -14.34 18.09 18.63
CA ASP A 207 -15.59 17.58 19.18
C ASP A 207 -16.86 18.09 18.47
N SER A 208 -16.81 19.30 17.88
CA SER A 208 -17.95 19.84 17.13
C SER A 208 -18.32 18.98 15.91
N ARG A 209 -17.36 18.28 15.32
CA ARG A 209 -17.57 17.37 14.18
C ARG A 209 -18.24 16.06 14.59
N ASN A 210 -18.13 15.67 15.87
CA ASN A 210 -18.72 14.43 16.37
C ASN A 210 -20.24 14.55 16.59
N SER A 211 -20.76 15.76 16.74
CA SER A 211 -22.19 16.03 16.94
C SER A 211 -22.88 16.63 15.71
N ALA A 212 -22.16 16.75 14.58
CA ALA A 212 -22.73 17.26 13.34
C ALA A 212 -23.84 16.30 12.85
N ALA A 213 -25.04 16.84 12.66
CA ALA A 213 -26.13 16.12 12.01
C ALA A 213 -25.83 15.97 10.51
N THR A 214 -26.24 14.85 9.93
CA THR A 214 -26.28 14.68 8.47
C THR A 214 -27.33 15.62 7.86
N GLU A 215 -27.32 15.74 6.54
CA GLU A 215 -28.32 16.53 5.79
C GLU A 215 -29.77 16.13 6.14
N HIS A 216 -29.98 14.88 6.53
CA HIS A 216 -31.27 14.30 6.91
C HIS A 216 -31.57 14.35 8.41
N GLY A 217 -30.75 15.06 9.20
CA GLY A 217 -30.98 15.26 10.64
C GLY A 217 -30.58 14.09 11.54
N PHE A 218 -29.93 13.05 11.01
CA PHE A 218 -29.46 11.90 11.79
C PHE A 218 -28.00 12.06 12.21
N PRO A 219 -27.56 11.44 13.33
CA PRO A 219 -26.14 11.40 13.68
C PRO A 219 -25.31 10.71 12.58
N ALA A 220 -24.18 11.30 12.25
CA ALA A 220 -23.21 10.66 11.37
C ALA A 220 -22.63 9.39 12.03
N HIS A 221 -22.49 8.31 11.27
CA HIS A 221 -22.05 7.00 11.73
C HIS A 221 -21.19 6.29 10.70
N LEU A 222 -20.30 5.42 11.18
CA LEU A 222 -19.51 4.56 10.32
C LEU A 222 -20.30 3.31 9.92
N LEU A 223 -20.29 3.01 8.63
CA LEU A 223 -20.67 1.70 8.12
C LEU A 223 -19.40 0.87 7.98
N LEU A 224 -19.31 -0.21 8.76
CA LEU A 224 -18.13 -1.07 8.74
C LEU A 224 -17.99 -1.74 7.37
N SER A 225 -16.74 -1.85 6.91
CA SER A 225 -16.40 -2.58 5.71
C SER A 225 -15.09 -3.31 5.83
N LYS A 226 -14.94 -4.32 4.99
CA LYS A 226 -13.81 -5.22 4.97
C LYS A 226 -13.04 -5.05 3.67
N GLY A 227 -11.73 -5.15 3.73
CA GLY A 227 -10.86 -5.27 2.56
C GLY A 227 -9.67 -6.18 2.86
N TYR A 228 -8.57 -5.96 2.18
CA TYR A 228 -7.25 -6.43 2.53
C TYR A 228 -6.54 -5.42 3.43
N PHE A 229 -5.58 -5.92 4.20
CA PHE A 229 -4.63 -5.07 4.91
C PHE A 229 -3.72 -4.29 3.94
N GLN A 230 -3.40 -4.88 2.80
CA GLN A 230 -2.54 -4.29 1.78
C GLN A 230 -3.29 -3.25 0.96
N VAL A 231 -3.05 -1.99 1.33
CA VAL A 231 -3.63 -0.82 0.69
C VAL A 231 -2.55 0.17 0.28
N SER A 232 -2.88 1.05 -0.67
CA SER A 232 -2.05 2.22 -0.97
C SER A 232 -2.82 3.49 -0.69
N LEU A 233 -2.31 4.30 0.25
CA LEU A 233 -2.96 5.52 0.71
C LEU A 233 -2.16 6.74 0.28
N SER A 234 -2.87 7.76 -0.19
CA SER A 234 -2.29 9.09 -0.40
C SER A 234 -1.81 9.67 0.94
N ARG A 235 -0.80 10.54 0.88
CA ARG A 235 -0.36 11.30 2.06
C ARG A 235 -1.50 12.07 2.70
N ALA A 236 -2.38 12.67 1.90
CA ALA A 236 -3.54 13.40 2.41
C ALA A 236 -4.45 12.53 3.28
N MET A 237 -4.67 11.27 2.91
CA MET A 237 -5.46 10.33 3.72
C MET A 237 -4.77 10.01 5.05
N VAL A 238 -3.47 9.75 5.02
CA VAL A 238 -2.70 9.43 6.23
C VAL A 238 -2.60 10.62 7.17
N GLU A 239 -2.39 11.83 6.63
CA GLU A 239 -2.41 13.06 7.43
C GLU A 239 -3.80 13.33 8.02
N PHE A 240 -4.87 13.08 7.27
CA PHE A 240 -6.24 13.16 7.79
C PHE A 240 -6.45 12.19 8.97
N ILE A 241 -6.07 10.92 8.80
CA ILE A 241 -6.12 9.92 9.88
C ILE A 241 -5.37 10.41 11.11
N GLN A 242 -4.14 10.90 10.93
CA GLN A 242 -3.29 11.25 12.06
C GLN A 242 -3.61 12.57 12.72
N ARG A 243 -4.07 13.56 11.96
CA ARG A 243 -4.26 14.93 12.45
C ARG A 243 -5.70 15.18 12.87
N GLU A 244 -6.68 14.64 12.15
CA GLU A 244 -8.10 14.96 12.37
C GLU A 244 -8.83 13.93 13.23
N LEU A 245 -8.44 12.65 13.16
CA LEU A 245 -9.17 11.57 13.83
C LEU A 245 -8.58 11.23 15.21
N ASN A 246 -9.46 10.87 16.14
CA ASN A 246 -9.16 10.15 17.35
C ASN A 246 -9.65 8.70 17.19
N LEU A 247 -8.71 7.79 16.90
CA LEU A 247 -9.03 6.39 16.62
C LEU A 247 -9.13 5.51 17.87
N THR A 248 -8.94 6.06 19.07
CA THR A 248 -8.82 5.29 20.32
C THR A 248 -10.01 4.35 20.53
N GLU A 249 -11.23 4.89 20.51
CA GLU A 249 -12.44 4.10 20.77
C GLU A 249 -12.80 3.21 19.58
N LEU A 250 -12.59 3.68 18.35
CA LEU A 250 -12.81 2.88 17.15
C LEU A 250 -11.92 1.63 17.14
N VAL A 251 -10.62 1.79 17.34
CA VAL A 251 -9.66 0.68 17.42
C VAL A 251 -9.99 -0.24 18.59
N ARG A 252 -10.35 0.30 19.76
CA ARG A 252 -10.75 -0.50 20.93
C ARG A 252 -11.92 -1.43 20.60
N ARG A 253 -12.95 -0.95 19.88
CA ARG A 253 -14.10 -1.76 19.49
C ARG A 253 -13.77 -2.76 18.39
N LEU A 254 -12.99 -2.36 17.37
CA LEU A 254 -12.53 -3.27 16.32
C LEU A 254 -11.65 -4.39 16.89
N ASN A 255 -10.95 -4.14 17.99
CA ASN A 255 -10.17 -5.15 18.70
C ASN A 255 -11.01 -6.23 19.42
N LEU A 256 -12.34 -6.14 19.38
CA LEU A 256 -13.22 -7.23 19.82
C LEU A 256 -13.46 -8.27 18.71
N ILE A 257 -13.07 -7.98 17.46
CA ILE A 257 -13.18 -8.93 16.33
C ILE A 257 -12.16 -10.06 16.50
N GLY A 258 -12.63 -11.31 16.56
CA GLY A 258 -11.76 -12.48 16.80
C GLY A 258 -10.74 -12.78 15.70
N TYR A 259 -11.01 -12.44 14.44
CA TYR A 259 -10.14 -12.75 13.31
C TYR A 259 -10.24 -11.70 12.20
N GLY A 260 -9.11 -11.37 11.56
CA GLY A 260 -8.97 -10.39 10.50
C GLY A 260 -9.51 -9.00 10.86
N ARG A 261 -9.16 -8.52 12.05
CA ARG A 261 -9.53 -7.18 12.52
C ARG A 261 -8.78 -6.06 11.81
N ASP A 262 -7.58 -6.36 11.32
CA ASP A 262 -6.69 -5.53 10.52
C ASP A 262 -7.25 -5.19 9.14
N GLU A 263 -8.19 -5.99 8.66
CA GLU A 263 -8.88 -5.83 7.38
C GLU A 263 -10.11 -4.90 7.44
N ILE A 264 -10.37 -4.23 8.58
CA ILE A 264 -11.60 -3.45 8.78
C ILE A 264 -11.36 -1.94 8.86
N LEU A 265 -10.36 -1.49 9.63
CA LEU A 265 -10.18 -0.07 9.95
C LEU A 265 -10.02 0.81 8.72
N LEU A 266 -9.01 0.53 7.88
CA LEU A 266 -8.67 1.40 6.76
C LEU A 266 -9.76 1.36 5.68
N THR A 267 -10.35 0.20 5.42
CA THR A 267 -11.47 0.09 4.48
C THR A 267 -12.72 0.83 4.97
N THR A 268 -13.03 0.75 6.26
CA THR A 268 -14.14 1.50 6.87
C THR A 268 -13.91 3.01 6.74
N LEU A 269 -12.72 3.51 7.10
CA LEU A 269 -12.41 4.93 6.98
C LEU A 269 -12.38 5.40 5.52
N HIS A 270 -11.89 4.56 4.61
CA HIS A 270 -11.78 4.86 3.19
C HIS A 270 -13.16 5.00 2.52
N SER A 271 -14.12 4.16 2.89
CA SER A 271 -15.43 4.07 2.23
C SER A 271 -16.53 4.91 2.89
N ALA A 272 -16.27 5.48 4.08
CA ALA A 272 -17.27 6.23 4.83
C ALA A 272 -17.58 7.60 4.19
N ASP A 273 -18.72 7.66 3.48
CA ASP A 273 -19.21 8.86 2.77
C ASP A 273 -19.18 10.12 3.65
N GLN A 274 -19.65 9.99 4.89
CA GLN A 274 -19.77 11.09 5.86
C GLN A 274 -18.42 11.59 6.40
N LEU A 275 -17.34 10.81 6.30
CA LEU A 275 -16.01 11.31 6.64
C LEU A 275 -15.47 12.27 5.59
N ASN A 276 -15.93 12.12 4.34
CA ASN A 276 -15.38 12.83 3.18
C ASN A 276 -13.84 12.75 3.15
N ALA A 277 -13.29 11.58 3.48
CA ALA A 277 -11.86 11.38 3.66
C ALA A 277 -11.08 11.66 2.36
N PRO A 278 -9.87 12.26 2.43
CA PRO A 278 -9.07 12.53 1.24
C PRO A 278 -8.79 11.26 0.44
N GLY A 279 -9.08 11.27 -0.86
CA GLY A 279 -8.91 10.11 -1.73
C GLY A 279 -9.83 8.91 -1.42
N GLY A 280 -10.81 9.06 -0.52
CA GLY A 280 -11.74 7.99 -0.13
C GLY A 280 -12.63 7.51 -1.27
N PHE A 281 -13.25 6.35 -1.13
CA PHE A 281 -14.33 5.91 -2.00
C PHE A 281 -15.65 5.94 -1.24
N THR A 282 -16.73 5.48 -1.87
CA THR A 282 -18.07 5.61 -1.34
C THR A 282 -18.77 4.28 -1.09
N GLN A 283 -19.37 4.16 0.09
CA GLN A 283 -20.28 3.07 0.43
C GLN A 283 -21.52 3.04 -0.45
N THR A 284 -22.02 4.22 -0.85
CA THR A 284 -23.19 4.33 -1.72
C THR A 284 -22.93 3.65 -3.08
N CYS A 285 -21.81 3.93 -3.76
CA CYS A 285 -21.54 3.25 -5.03
C CYS A 285 -21.22 1.77 -4.87
N PHE A 286 -20.51 1.41 -3.79
CA PHE A 286 -20.24 0.01 -3.48
C PHE A 286 -21.54 -0.80 -3.30
N SER A 287 -22.49 -0.26 -2.53
CA SER A 287 -23.77 -0.92 -2.26
C SER A 287 -24.63 -1.09 -3.52
N ARG A 288 -24.61 -0.10 -4.42
CA ARG A 288 -25.37 -0.13 -5.69
C ARG A 288 -24.85 -1.16 -6.69
N LYS A 289 -23.54 -1.43 -6.70
CA LYS A 289 -22.92 -2.46 -7.58
C LYS A 289 -23.11 -3.90 -7.07
N GLY A 290 -23.98 -4.13 -6.09
CA GLY A 290 -24.32 -5.48 -5.61
C GLY A 290 -23.30 -6.11 -4.66
N GLY A 291 -22.38 -5.31 -4.10
CA GLY A 291 -21.52 -5.74 -2.99
C GLY A 291 -20.36 -6.69 -3.35
N GLY A 292 -20.01 -6.83 -4.62
CA GLY A 292 -18.80 -7.54 -5.06
C GLY A 292 -17.52 -6.76 -4.70
N ARG A 293 -16.39 -7.47 -4.53
CA ARG A 293 -15.10 -6.82 -4.23
C ARG A 293 -14.78 -5.77 -5.29
N THR A 294 -14.42 -4.56 -4.86
CA THR A 294 -13.91 -3.53 -5.78
C THR A 294 -12.52 -3.91 -6.29
N ASN A 295 -12.26 -3.69 -7.58
CA ASN A 295 -10.92 -3.86 -8.15
C ASN A 295 -9.90 -2.97 -7.44
N HIS A 296 -8.68 -3.47 -7.28
CA HIS A 296 -7.56 -2.79 -6.59
C HIS A 296 -6.22 -3.15 -7.27
N LEU A 297 -5.15 -2.40 -6.97
CA LEU A 297 -3.82 -2.59 -7.57
C LEU A 297 -2.69 -2.89 -6.59
N THR A 298 -2.88 -2.63 -5.30
CA THR A 298 -1.78 -2.65 -4.34
C THR A 298 -1.14 -4.03 -4.29
N ARG A 299 -1.92 -5.08 -4.04
CA ARG A 299 -1.39 -6.43 -3.88
C ARG A 299 -2.35 -7.50 -4.37
N GLU A 300 -1.85 -8.42 -5.19
CA GLU A 300 -2.61 -9.61 -5.61
C GLU A 300 -2.27 -10.86 -4.80
N SER A 301 -3.30 -11.66 -4.51
CA SER A 301 -3.16 -13.01 -3.96
C SER A 301 -4.05 -13.95 -4.73
N LEU A 302 -3.48 -15.02 -5.29
CA LEU A 302 -4.27 -16.06 -5.93
C LEU A 302 -4.85 -17.00 -4.87
N TRP A 303 -6.16 -16.92 -4.65
CA TRP A 303 -6.89 -17.80 -3.74
C TRP A 303 -7.22 -19.13 -4.41
N MET A 304 -6.95 -20.25 -3.75
CA MET A 304 -7.18 -21.58 -4.31
C MET A 304 -8.65 -22.04 -4.18
N PRO A 305 -9.17 -22.80 -5.16
CA PRO A 305 -8.50 -23.24 -6.39
C PRO A 305 -8.39 -22.11 -7.44
N ASN A 306 -7.19 -21.88 -7.97
CA ASN A 306 -6.96 -20.95 -9.07
C ASN A 306 -6.09 -21.62 -10.14
N PRO A 307 -6.57 -21.74 -11.39
CA PRO A 307 -5.78 -22.33 -12.47
C PRO A 307 -4.53 -21.52 -12.81
N SER A 308 -4.50 -20.24 -12.44
CA SER A 308 -3.34 -19.37 -12.55
C SER A 308 -2.33 -19.64 -11.43
N CYS A 309 -2.54 -20.55 -10.48
CA CYS A 309 -1.47 -20.97 -9.57
C CYS A 309 -0.67 -22.10 -10.24
N ALA A 310 0.32 -21.74 -11.05
CA ALA A 310 1.09 -22.68 -11.86
C ALA A 310 1.99 -23.59 -11.01
N SER A 311 2.38 -23.16 -9.80
CA SER A 311 3.02 -24.06 -8.83
C SER A 311 2.07 -25.17 -8.35
N GLY A 312 0.75 -24.93 -8.37
CA GLY A 312 -0.27 -25.84 -7.83
C GLY A 312 -0.26 -25.98 -6.30
N HIS A 313 0.55 -25.18 -5.59
CA HIS A 313 0.71 -25.29 -4.14
C HIS A 313 0.11 -24.09 -3.40
N SER A 314 -0.45 -24.34 -2.21
CA SER A 314 -0.98 -23.27 -1.37
C SER A 314 -0.71 -23.47 0.10
N PHE A 315 -0.76 -22.37 0.85
CA PHE A 315 -0.71 -22.34 2.30
C PHE A 315 -1.82 -21.38 2.77
N HIS A 316 -2.68 -21.81 3.70
CA HIS A 316 -3.90 -21.07 4.09
C HIS A 316 -4.74 -20.62 2.88
N SER A 317 -4.92 -21.52 1.91
CA SER A 317 -5.70 -21.28 0.68
C SER A 317 -5.18 -20.16 -0.24
N ILE A 318 -3.95 -19.69 -0.04
CA ILE A 318 -3.28 -18.73 -0.92
C ILE A 318 -2.14 -19.43 -1.66
N CYS A 319 -2.06 -19.24 -2.98
CA CYS A 319 -1.01 -19.76 -3.84
C CYS A 319 0.39 -19.40 -3.29
N MET A 320 1.27 -20.39 -3.26
CA MET A 320 2.69 -20.19 -2.99
C MET A 320 3.40 -20.08 -4.34
N PHE A 321 3.91 -18.90 -4.68
CA PHE A 321 4.56 -18.69 -5.96
C PHE A 321 5.89 -19.44 -6.03
N GLY A 322 6.07 -20.21 -7.09
CA GLY A 322 7.31 -20.87 -7.48
C GLY A 322 7.85 -20.32 -8.80
N ILE A 323 8.93 -20.90 -9.31
CA ILE A 323 9.54 -20.51 -10.60
C ILE A 323 8.51 -20.58 -11.75
N GLU A 324 7.56 -21.51 -11.66
CA GLU A 324 6.48 -21.70 -12.63
C GLU A 324 5.57 -20.49 -12.78
N ASP A 325 5.41 -19.71 -11.72
CA ASP A 325 4.49 -18.58 -11.70
C ASP A 325 5.15 -17.31 -12.27
N LEU A 326 6.49 -17.24 -12.34
CA LEU A 326 7.19 -16.02 -12.73
C LEU A 326 6.73 -15.41 -14.08
N PRO A 327 6.50 -16.21 -15.15
CA PRO A 327 6.06 -15.65 -16.44
C PRO A 327 4.73 -14.90 -16.36
N GLN A 328 3.77 -15.40 -15.58
CA GLN A 328 2.46 -14.75 -15.43
C GLN A 328 2.49 -13.58 -14.44
N LEU A 329 3.35 -13.62 -13.41
CA LEU A 329 3.45 -12.52 -12.46
C LEU A 329 3.89 -11.22 -13.16
N ALA A 330 4.61 -11.34 -14.27
CA ALA A 330 4.95 -10.23 -15.15
C ALA A 330 3.75 -9.48 -15.73
N THR A 331 2.61 -10.15 -15.92
CA THR A 331 1.43 -9.59 -16.61
C THR A 331 0.44 -8.94 -15.66
N PHE A 332 0.58 -9.18 -14.35
CA PHE A 332 -0.33 -8.62 -13.36
C PHE A 332 -0.21 -7.09 -13.34
N PRO A 333 -1.33 -6.35 -13.28
CA PRO A 333 -1.28 -4.88 -13.19
C PRO A 333 -0.84 -4.40 -11.80
N HIS A 334 -0.87 -5.29 -10.80
CA HIS A 334 -0.61 -4.98 -9.40
C HIS A 334 0.83 -4.54 -9.14
N LEU A 335 1.03 -3.86 -8.01
CA LEU A 335 2.35 -3.39 -7.54
C LEU A 335 3.12 -4.51 -6.85
N PHE A 336 2.43 -5.29 -6.03
CA PHE A 336 2.97 -6.40 -5.24
C PHE A 336 2.14 -7.66 -5.42
N VAL A 337 2.72 -8.81 -5.05
CA VAL A 337 2.02 -10.10 -5.02
C VAL A 337 2.33 -10.88 -3.75
N ASN A 338 1.41 -11.75 -3.35
CA ASN A 338 1.54 -12.64 -2.20
C ASN A 338 1.15 -14.09 -2.57
N LYS A 339 1.96 -15.11 -2.27
CA LYS A 339 3.18 -15.09 -1.43
C LYS A 339 4.38 -15.82 -2.01
N PHE A 340 5.54 -15.23 -1.78
CA PHE A 340 6.84 -15.89 -1.89
C PHE A 340 7.27 -16.39 -0.51
N LEU A 341 7.38 -17.71 -0.37
CA LEU A 341 7.82 -18.35 0.88
C LEU A 341 9.22 -18.93 0.69
N PRO A 342 10.24 -18.44 1.43
CA PRO A 342 11.61 -18.96 1.32
C PRO A 342 11.71 -20.47 1.57
N SER A 343 10.90 -21.00 2.48
CA SER A 343 10.82 -22.44 2.76
C SER A 343 10.20 -23.27 1.64
N PHE A 344 9.50 -22.64 0.69
CA PHE A 344 8.86 -23.31 -0.44
C PHE A 344 9.73 -23.24 -1.70
N ASP A 345 10.05 -22.02 -2.17
CA ASP A 345 10.84 -21.77 -3.37
C ASP A 345 11.54 -20.40 -3.29
N PHE A 346 12.70 -20.37 -2.62
CA PHE A 346 13.57 -19.20 -2.56
C PHE A 346 14.19 -18.86 -3.93
N GLY A 347 14.33 -19.85 -4.82
CA GLY A 347 14.80 -19.64 -6.19
C GLY A 347 13.86 -18.73 -6.98
N ALA A 348 12.55 -18.90 -6.81
CA ALA A 348 11.54 -18.03 -7.41
C ALA A 348 11.69 -16.57 -6.95
N ALA A 349 11.87 -16.37 -5.64
CA ALA A 349 12.08 -15.04 -5.06
C ALA A 349 13.37 -14.41 -5.60
N LEU A 350 14.48 -15.15 -5.65
CA LEU A 350 15.74 -14.66 -6.21
C LEU A 350 15.60 -14.24 -7.68
N CYS A 351 14.97 -15.08 -8.52
CA CYS A 351 14.75 -14.74 -9.92
C CYS A 351 13.89 -13.48 -10.09
N MET A 352 12.86 -13.31 -9.26
CA MET A 352 12.03 -12.12 -9.30
C MET A 352 12.82 -10.88 -8.86
N TYR A 353 13.65 -10.98 -7.82
CA TYR A 353 14.55 -9.90 -7.39
C TYR A 353 15.55 -9.52 -8.50
N GLU A 354 16.22 -10.48 -9.14
CA GLU A 354 17.15 -10.20 -10.25
C GLU A 354 16.44 -9.50 -11.41
N ARG A 355 15.21 -9.92 -11.73
CA ARG A 355 14.40 -9.23 -12.74
C ARG A 355 14.12 -7.78 -12.34
N MET A 356 13.70 -7.54 -11.10
CA MET A 356 13.44 -6.18 -10.58
C MET A 356 14.70 -5.32 -10.60
N PHE A 357 15.84 -5.88 -10.21
CA PHE A 357 17.14 -5.21 -10.24
C PHE A 357 17.53 -4.82 -11.68
N ASN A 358 17.45 -5.75 -12.62
CA ASN A 358 17.79 -5.50 -14.03
C ASN A 358 16.90 -4.42 -14.64
N MET A 359 15.58 -4.47 -14.40
CA MET A 359 14.66 -3.43 -14.86
C MET A 359 14.99 -2.06 -14.27
N THR A 360 15.49 -2.00 -13.02
CA THR A 360 15.74 -0.73 -12.34
C THR A 360 17.10 -0.12 -12.69
N HIS A 361 18.15 -0.94 -12.89
CA HIS A 361 19.53 -0.46 -12.95
C HIS A 361 20.24 -0.67 -14.28
N LEU A 362 19.79 -1.59 -15.13
CA LEU A 362 20.45 -1.88 -16.41
C LEU A 362 19.75 -1.24 -17.60
N ASN A 363 18.57 -0.64 -17.37
CA ASN A 363 17.73 -0.03 -18.40
C ASN A 363 17.57 1.50 -18.20
N THR A 364 18.67 2.21 -17.93
CA THR A 364 18.64 3.59 -17.36
C THR A 364 18.89 4.74 -18.36
N GLY A 365 18.63 4.56 -19.66
CA GLY A 365 18.62 5.70 -20.62
C GLY A 365 17.22 6.33 -20.76
N GLY A 366 17.11 7.59 -21.19
CA GLY A 366 15.81 8.29 -21.37
C GLY A 366 14.80 7.50 -22.23
N GLU A 367 15.22 6.95 -23.37
CA GLU A 367 14.38 6.09 -24.23
C GLU A 367 13.94 4.79 -23.51
N GLN A 368 14.69 4.35 -22.50
CA GLN A 368 14.37 3.15 -21.72
C GLN A 368 13.45 3.44 -20.53
N LEU A 369 13.51 4.64 -19.93
CA LEU A 369 12.52 5.09 -18.94
C LEU A 369 11.12 5.14 -19.54
N ASP A 370 10.98 5.73 -20.73
CA ASP A 370 9.72 5.72 -21.50
C ASP A 370 9.22 4.29 -21.76
N LYS A 371 10.13 3.37 -22.10
CA LYS A 371 9.79 1.95 -22.29
C LYS A 371 9.34 1.30 -20.98
N MET A 372 9.95 1.63 -19.84
CA MET A 372 9.55 1.09 -18.53
C MET A 372 8.17 1.58 -18.08
N GLU A 373 7.86 2.85 -18.34
CA GLU A 373 6.54 3.43 -18.12
C GLU A 373 5.50 2.83 -19.07
N ALA A 374 5.87 2.57 -20.33
CA ALA A 374 5.00 1.90 -21.29
C ALA A 374 4.64 0.44 -20.88
N LEU A 375 5.38 -0.18 -19.95
CA LEU A 375 5.05 -1.49 -19.41
C LEU A 375 3.90 -1.47 -18.40
N VAL A 376 3.48 -0.29 -17.91
CA VAL A 376 2.27 -0.15 -17.08
C VAL A 376 1.11 0.37 -17.92
N ASN A 377 -0.07 -0.21 -17.71
CA ASN A 377 -1.25 0.12 -18.50
C ASN A 377 -2.07 1.22 -17.80
N LYS A 378 -1.96 2.45 -18.32
CA LYS A 378 -2.72 3.61 -17.82
C LYS A 378 -4.22 3.36 -17.77
N SER A 379 -4.79 2.71 -18.79
CA SER A 379 -6.22 2.42 -18.85
C SER A 379 -6.67 1.58 -17.65
N VAL A 380 -5.88 0.60 -17.21
CA VAL A 380 -6.21 -0.20 -16.02
C VAL A 380 -6.35 0.68 -14.78
N VAL A 381 -5.45 1.66 -14.60
CA VAL A 381 -5.50 2.59 -13.46
C VAL A 381 -6.68 3.54 -13.56
N GLU A 382 -6.92 4.12 -14.73
CA GLU A 382 -8.01 5.08 -14.95
C GLU A 382 -9.40 4.44 -14.87
N GLN A 383 -9.49 3.14 -15.09
CA GLN A 383 -10.72 2.37 -14.97
C GLN A 383 -11.03 1.93 -13.53
N LEU A 384 -10.12 2.14 -12.58
CA LEU A 384 -10.39 1.83 -11.18
C LEU A 384 -11.57 2.66 -10.64
N PRO A 385 -12.51 2.03 -9.89
CA PRO A 385 -13.70 2.72 -9.39
C PRO A 385 -13.37 3.96 -8.55
N ASN A 386 -12.40 3.85 -7.65
CA ASN A 386 -11.90 4.91 -6.78
C ASN A 386 -11.26 6.08 -7.56
N VAL A 387 -10.54 5.79 -8.65
CA VAL A 387 -9.92 6.83 -9.50
C VAL A 387 -11.00 7.59 -10.27
N LYS A 388 -11.91 6.87 -10.95
CA LYS A 388 -13.06 7.48 -11.64
C LYS A 388 -13.87 8.38 -10.71
N PHE A 389 -14.17 7.87 -9.53
CA PHE A 389 -14.92 8.58 -8.50
C PHE A 389 -14.25 9.88 -8.06
N GLN A 390 -12.94 9.85 -7.77
CA GLN A 390 -12.22 11.05 -7.34
C GLN A 390 -12.10 12.08 -8.45
N ARG A 391 -11.89 11.67 -9.71
CA ARG A 391 -11.89 12.57 -10.86
C ARG A 391 -13.25 13.26 -11.02
N PHE A 392 -14.33 12.50 -10.99
CA PHE A 392 -15.69 13.04 -11.06
C PHE A 392 -15.99 14.02 -9.92
N LYS A 393 -15.67 13.63 -8.69
CA LYS A 393 -15.83 14.47 -7.50
C LYS A 393 -15.08 15.80 -7.65
N ARG A 394 -13.84 15.77 -8.14
CA ARG A 394 -13.04 16.98 -8.39
C ARG A 394 -13.68 17.87 -9.45
N ASP A 395 -14.09 17.31 -10.58
CA ASP A 395 -14.72 18.07 -11.67
C ASP A 395 -16.01 18.76 -11.22
N MET A 396 -16.81 18.07 -10.40
CA MET A 396 -18.02 18.63 -9.81
C MET A 396 -17.73 19.77 -8.84
N LEU A 397 -16.71 19.63 -7.98
CA LEU A 397 -16.27 20.71 -7.09
C LEU A 397 -15.78 21.94 -7.87
N LEU A 398 -15.08 21.74 -8.98
CA LEU A 398 -14.62 22.82 -9.87
C LEU A 398 -15.79 23.53 -10.55
N ARG A 399 -16.75 22.79 -11.11
CA ARG A 399 -17.98 23.35 -11.70
C ARG A 399 -18.77 24.18 -10.68
N ASN A 400 -18.93 23.66 -9.46
CA ASN A 400 -19.63 24.38 -8.39
C ASN A 400 -18.91 25.67 -7.96
N LYS A 401 -17.57 25.68 -7.92
CA LYS A 401 -16.79 26.90 -7.65
C LYS A 401 -16.97 27.94 -8.77
N ASN A 402 -16.90 27.53 -10.03
CA ASN A 402 -17.07 28.42 -11.18
C ASN A 402 -18.50 29.00 -11.22
N ASN A 403 -19.51 28.18 -10.95
CA ASN A 403 -20.90 28.63 -10.84
C ASN A 403 -21.10 29.63 -9.70
N LYS A 404 -20.46 29.44 -8.53
CA LYS A 404 -20.50 30.42 -7.43
C LYS A 404 -19.83 31.74 -7.78
N GLN A 405 -18.77 31.71 -8.59
CA GLN A 405 -18.10 32.93 -9.07
C GLN A 405 -18.95 33.65 -10.13
N GLN A 406 -19.67 32.92 -10.99
CA GLN A 406 -20.55 33.49 -12.02
C GLN A 406 -21.91 33.95 -11.50
N LYS A 407 -22.45 33.34 -10.42
CA LYS A 407 -23.81 33.59 -9.90
C LYS A 407 -23.86 34.42 -8.61
N ARG A 408 -23.02 35.45 -8.48
CA ARG A 408 -23.28 36.55 -7.53
C ARG A 408 -24.52 37.35 -8.00
N GLY A 409 -25.73 36.77 -7.96
CA GLY A 409 -26.96 37.49 -8.30
C GLY A 409 -28.26 36.70 -8.53
N VAL A 410 -28.27 35.38 -8.72
CA VAL A 410 -29.53 34.65 -8.98
C VAL A 410 -29.56 33.30 -8.25
N GLY A 411 -30.63 33.06 -7.49
CA GLY A 411 -30.87 31.83 -6.75
C GLY A 411 -31.25 30.68 -7.69
N GLU A 412 -30.28 29.85 -8.03
CA GLU A 412 -30.51 28.53 -8.62
C GLU A 412 -30.20 27.43 -7.60
N LYS A 413 -31.05 26.40 -7.59
CA LYS A 413 -30.94 25.25 -6.68
C LYS A 413 -29.64 24.50 -6.97
N GLN A 414 -28.76 24.43 -5.99
CA GLN A 414 -27.49 23.71 -6.09
C GLN A 414 -27.78 22.21 -6.07
N LEU A 415 -27.29 21.44 -7.05
CA LEU A 415 -27.31 19.98 -6.98
C LEU A 415 -26.52 19.55 -5.73
N THR A 416 -27.16 18.75 -4.89
CA THR A 416 -26.53 18.19 -3.69
C THR A 416 -25.46 17.19 -4.08
N PHE A 417 -24.47 16.99 -3.20
CA PHE A 417 -23.44 15.97 -3.40
C PHE A 417 -24.09 14.59 -3.63
N GLU A 418 -25.16 14.27 -2.90
CA GLU A 418 -25.88 13.00 -3.01
C GLU A 418 -26.62 12.81 -4.34
N GLU A 419 -27.25 13.86 -4.90
CA GLU A 419 -27.90 13.81 -6.22
C GLU A 419 -26.89 13.51 -7.34
N VAL A 420 -25.69 14.07 -7.21
CA VAL A 420 -24.58 13.88 -8.17
C VAL A 420 -23.94 12.49 -8.02
N MET A 421 -23.82 11.99 -6.79
CA MET A 421 -23.36 10.63 -6.49
C MET A 421 -24.33 9.57 -7.04
N GLY A 422 -25.61 9.92 -7.15
CA GLY A 422 -26.65 9.05 -7.66
C GLY A 422 -26.51 8.66 -9.14
N PHE A 423 -25.90 9.51 -9.98
CA PHE A 423 -25.89 9.32 -11.44
C PHE A 423 -24.75 8.46 -11.98
N GLN A 424 -23.66 8.21 -11.22
CA GLN A 424 -22.47 7.57 -11.77
C GLN A 424 -21.99 6.31 -11.04
N CYS A 425 -22.70 5.86 -10.01
CA CYS A 425 -22.42 4.54 -9.43
C CYS A 425 -22.81 3.37 -10.35
N GLU A 426 -23.56 3.63 -11.44
CA GLU A 426 -24.06 2.65 -12.42
C GLU A 426 -23.09 2.39 -13.59
N GLU A 427 -22.16 3.33 -13.87
CA GLU A 427 -21.02 3.15 -14.80
C GLU A 427 -19.75 2.70 -14.05
#